data_AF-A0A7S0GFL1-F1
#
_entry.id   AF-A0A7S0GFL1-F1
#
_cell.length_a   1.000
_cell.length_b   1.000
_cell.length_c   1.000
_cell.angle_alpha   90.00
_cell.angle_beta   90.00
_cell.angle_gamma   90.00
#
_symmetry.space_group_name_H-M   'P 1'
#
loop_
_entity.id
_entity.type
_entity.pdbx_description
1 polymer ?
#
loop_
_entity_poly.entity_id
_entity_poly.type
_entity_poly.pdbx_seq_one_letter_code
_entity_poly.pdbx_strand_id
1 'polypeptide(L)'
;DNHNHTVVSMATLALKLQILWIYIDAGVGKYSDPLGGWTYHANPLPALDTYVRHTLGGQYLYAILGSHGLRLLTPTVVWAEIGCVPMAFWGLIMGWDGLVKCVAALMVSLHLGIAITLRNTVLLSLVACSSWMVFLPFASSAPTTKPYV
;
A
#
# COMPACT_ATOMS: atom_id res chain seq x y z
N ASP A 1 24.02 -13.19 -13.67
CA ASP A 1 23.17 -11.98 -13.68
C ASP A 1 21.78 -12.32 -14.19
N ASN A 2 20.92 -12.79 -13.28
CA ASN A 2 19.54 -13.16 -13.57
C ASN A 2 18.63 -11.96 -13.33
N HIS A 3 18.58 -11.05 -14.30
CA HIS A 3 17.52 -10.04 -14.35
C HIS A 3 16.22 -10.74 -14.78
N ASN A 4 15.48 -11.30 -13.82
CA ASN A 4 14.12 -11.79 -14.05
C ASN A 4 13.24 -10.59 -14.41
N HIS A 5 13.02 -10.40 -15.71
CA HIS A 5 12.25 -9.30 -16.27
C HIS A 5 10.83 -9.27 -15.69
N THR A 6 10.57 -8.34 -14.77
CA THR A 6 9.29 -8.11 -14.09
C THR A 6 8.25 -7.39 -14.96
N VAL A 7 8.45 -7.30 -16.27
CA VAL A 7 7.49 -6.80 -17.25
C VAL A 7 7.06 -7.98 -18.13
N VAL A 8 6.15 -8.80 -17.59
CA VAL A 8 5.76 -10.08 -18.21
C VAL A 8 4.80 -9.87 -19.39
N SER A 9 4.07 -8.75 -19.45
CA SER A 9 3.19 -8.38 -20.58
C SER A 9 2.75 -6.90 -20.55
N MET A 10 2.19 -6.40 -21.67
CA MET A 10 1.53 -5.08 -21.72
C MET A 10 0.36 -4.98 -20.74
N ALA A 11 -0.38 -6.07 -20.51
CA ALA A 11 -1.47 -6.11 -19.54
C ALA A 11 -0.95 -5.91 -18.10
N THR A 12 0.18 -6.55 -17.76
CA THR A 12 0.84 -6.37 -16.45
C THR A 12 1.30 -4.93 -16.27
N LEU A 13 1.88 -4.31 -17.31
CA LEU A 13 2.28 -2.90 -17.26
C LEU A 13 1.07 -1.98 -17.07
N ALA A 14 0.00 -2.18 -17.82
CA ALA A 14 -1.23 -1.42 -17.70
C ALA A 14 -1.83 -1.53 -16.29
N LEU A 15 -1.85 -2.73 -15.69
CA LEU A 15 -2.31 -2.94 -14.31
C LEU A 15 -1.43 -2.22 -13.29
N LYS A 16 -0.09 -2.28 -13.42
CA LYS A 16 0.82 -1.53 -12.54
C LYS A 16 0.57 -0.03 -12.62
N LEU A 17 0.39 0.50 -13.84
CA LEU A 17 0.11 1.92 -14.06
C LEU A 17 -1.26 2.33 -13.52
N GLN A 18 -2.27 1.46 -13.65
CA GLN A 18 -3.58 1.68 -13.06
C GLN A 18 -3.50 1.73 -11.53
N ILE A 19 -2.70 0.85 -10.91
CA ILE A 19 -2.47 0.86 -9.46
C ILE A 19 -1.76 2.15 -9.05
N LEU A 20 -0.70 2.55 -9.77
CA LEU A 20 -0.01 3.83 -9.56
C LEU A 20 -0.99 5.01 -9.58
N TRP A 21 -1.82 5.07 -10.63
CA TRP A 21 -2.82 6.11 -10.77
C TRP A 21 -3.77 6.17 -9.58
N ILE A 22 -4.36 5.02 -9.19
CA ILE A 22 -5.35 4.97 -8.09
C ILE A 22 -4.75 5.47 -6.77
N TYR A 23 -3.52 5.08 -6.43
CA TYR A 23 -2.90 5.51 -5.18
C TYR A 23 -2.48 6.97 -5.20
N ILE A 24 -1.96 7.47 -6.33
CA ILE A 24 -1.65 8.90 -6.47
C ILE A 24 -2.94 9.71 -6.39
N ASP A 25 -3.98 9.33 -7.12
CA ASP A 25 -5.27 10.02 -7.12
C ASP A 25 -5.90 10.05 -5.72
N ALA A 26 -5.94 8.90 -5.04
CA ALA A 26 -6.43 8.81 -3.67
C ALA A 26 -5.58 9.66 -2.70
N GLY A 27 -4.25 9.58 -2.79
CA GLY A 27 -3.33 10.30 -1.92
C GLY A 27 -3.39 11.82 -2.15
N VAL A 28 -3.39 12.27 -3.40
CA VAL A 28 -3.52 13.69 -3.76
C VAL A 28 -4.89 14.23 -3.36
N GLY A 29 -5.95 13.45 -3.53
CA GLY A 29 -7.29 13.82 -3.06
C GLY A 29 -7.34 14.04 -1.55
N LYS A 30 -6.66 13.18 -0.77
CA LYS A 30 -6.51 13.36 0.69
C LYS A 30 -5.65 14.57 1.05
N TYR A 31 -4.53 14.76 0.34
CA TYR A 31 -3.62 15.88 0.55
C TYR A 31 -4.28 17.24 0.27
N SER A 32 -5.13 17.28 -0.76
CA SER A 32 -5.81 18.49 -1.22
C SER A 32 -7.16 18.72 -0.53
N ASP A 33 -7.46 17.98 0.53
CA ASP A 33 -8.70 18.13 1.30
C ASP A 33 -8.81 19.57 1.84
N PRO A 34 -9.81 20.36 1.40
CA PRO A 34 -9.96 21.75 1.81
C PRO A 34 -10.24 21.91 3.31
N LEU A 35 -10.73 20.85 3.97
CA LEU A 35 -10.96 20.83 5.41
C LEU A 35 -9.74 20.37 6.22
N GLY A 36 -8.66 19.95 5.54
CA GLY A 36 -7.42 19.51 6.18
C GLY A 36 -7.60 18.30 7.10
N GLY A 37 -8.63 17.48 6.88
CA GLY A 37 -8.98 16.32 7.72
C GLY A 37 -7.90 15.23 7.74
N TRP A 38 -7.02 15.24 6.74
CA TRP A 38 -5.89 14.32 6.61
C TRP A 38 -4.56 14.85 7.18
N THR A 39 -4.59 16.01 7.82
CA THR A 39 -3.41 16.61 8.45
C THR A 39 -3.29 16.21 9.92
N TYR A 40 -2.10 16.34 10.49
CA TYR A 40 -1.87 16.10 11.93
C TYR A 40 -2.72 17.04 12.82
N HIS A 41 -2.92 18.28 12.36
CA HIS A 41 -3.63 19.34 13.08
C HIS A 41 -5.13 19.42 12.74
N ALA A 42 -5.71 18.37 12.14
CA ALA A 42 -7.14 18.30 11.85
C ALA A 42 -7.99 18.56 13.12
N ASN A 43 -9.05 19.36 12.96
CA ASN A 43 -9.93 19.85 14.02
C ASN A 43 -11.40 19.77 13.52
N PRO A 44 -12.37 19.23 14.28
CA PRO A 44 -12.26 18.66 15.64
C PRO A 44 -11.50 17.34 15.72
N LEU A 45 -11.57 16.49 14.69
CA LEU A 45 -10.98 15.16 14.69
C LEU A 45 -10.34 14.84 13.34
N PRO A 46 -9.22 14.09 13.32
CA PRO A 46 -8.65 13.57 12.08
C PRO A 46 -9.58 12.58 11.36
N ALA A 47 -9.41 12.47 10.04
CA ALA A 47 -10.20 11.56 9.20
C ALA A 47 -10.07 10.10 9.66
N LEU A 48 -8.86 9.64 9.97
CA LEU A 48 -8.63 8.26 10.38
C LEU A 48 -9.37 7.93 11.68
N ASP A 49 -9.32 8.83 12.67
CA ASP A 49 -10.03 8.69 13.94
C ASP A 49 -11.56 8.56 13.71
N THR A 50 -12.10 9.42 12.85
CA THR A 50 -13.51 9.39 12.44
C THR A 50 -13.92 8.02 11.87
N TYR A 51 -13.06 7.40 11.07
CA TYR A 51 -13.37 6.11 10.45
C TYR A 51 -13.24 4.93 11.40
N VAL A 52 -12.24 4.92 12.28
CA VAL A 52 -11.93 3.73 13.10
C VAL A 52 -12.71 3.69 14.42
N ARG A 53 -13.18 4.83 14.95
CA ARG A 53 -13.78 4.93 16.30
C ARG A 53 -15.00 4.04 16.56
N HIS A 54 -15.62 3.49 15.51
CA HIS A 54 -16.84 2.68 15.57
C HIS A 54 -16.61 1.17 15.46
N THR A 55 -15.35 0.72 15.47
CA THR A 55 -14.99 -0.69 15.35
C THR A 55 -14.18 -1.16 16.55
N LEU A 56 -14.26 -2.46 16.85
CA LEU A 56 -13.47 -3.08 17.93
C LEU A 56 -11.97 -3.00 17.61
N GLY A 57 -11.58 -3.22 16.35
CA GLY A 57 -10.20 -3.04 15.90
C GLY A 57 -9.70 -1.61 16.10
N GLY A 58 -10.52 -0.61 15.80
CA GLY A 58 -10.21 0.80 16.03
C GLY A 58 -10.10 1.15 17.51
N GLN A 59 -10.90 0.54 18.39
CA GLN A 59 -10.75 0.70 19.84
C GLN A 59 -9.42 0.13 20.34
N TYR A 60 -8.98 -1.04 19.85
CA TYR A 60 -7.65 -1.55 20.17
C TYR A 60 -6.52 -0.67 19.62
N LEU A 61 -6.66 -0.19 18.40
CA LEU A 61 -5.71 0.76 17.82
C LEU A 61 -5.58 2.02 18.66
N TYR A 62 -6.71 2.57 19.13
CA TYR A 62 -6.77 3.71 20.04
C TYR A 62 -6.13 3.38 21.40
N ALA A 63 -6.37 2.19 21.95
CA ALA A 63 -5.79 1.77 23.22
C ALA A 63 -4.25 1.62 23.16
N ILE A 64 -3.71 1.17 22.02
CA ILE A 64 -2.28 0.97 21.82
C ILE A 64 -1.55 2.28 21.50
N LEU A 65 -2.11 3.10 20.61
CA LEU A 65 -1.43 4.28 20.06
C LEU A 65 -1.84 5.60 20.72
N GLY A 66 -3.00 5.61 21.39
CA GLY A 66 -3.64 6.83 21.88
C GLY A 66 -4.10 7.77 20.77
N SER A 67 -4.67 8.90 21.19
CA SER A 67 -5.15 9.96 20.28
C SER A 67 -4.04 10.60 19.44
N HIS A 68 -2.83 10.74 20.02
CA HIS A 68 -1.68 11.32 19.32
C HIS A 68 -1.14 10.38 18.24
N GLY A 69 -1.06 9.07 18.50
CA GLY A 69 -0.61 8.11 17.50
C GLY A 69 -1.59 8.01 16.33
N LEU A 70 -2.90 8.03 16.58
CA LEU A 70 -3.91 8.10 15.51
C LEU A 70 -3.83 9.40 14.69
N ARG A 71 -3.57 10.53 15.35
CA ARG A 71 -3.27 11.81 14.67
C ARG A 71 -2.06 11.71 13.76
N LEU A 72 -0.99 11.04 14.19
CA LEU A 72 0.21 10.83 13.38
C LEU A 72 -0.03 9.86 12.21
N LEU A 73 -0.82 8.81 12.41
CA LEU A 73 -1.16 7.86 11.35
C LEU A 73 -1.95 8.52 10.21
N THR A 74 -2.73 9.56 10.50
CA THR A 74 -3.57 10.25 9.51
C THR A 74 -2.77 10.78 8.31
N PRO A 75 -1.76 11.67 8.48
CA PRO A 75 -0.91 12.09 7.36
C PRO A 75 0.02 10.98 6.88
N THR A 76 0.38 10.01 7.73
CA THR A 76 1.23 8.88 7.33
C THR A 76 0.58 8.07 6.22
N VAL A 77 -0.73 7.83 6.29
CA VAL A 77 -1.47 7.13 5.22
C VAL A 77 -1.37 7.89 3.89
N VAL A 78 -1.51 9.21 3.91
CA VAL A 78 -1.40 10.06 2.69
C VAL A 78 -0.03 9.89 2.05
N TRP A 79 1.03 10.01 2.84
CA TRP A 79 2.40 9.87 2.33
C TRP A 79 2.74 8.45 1.90
N ALA A 80 2.19 7.44 2.58
CA ALA A 80 2.33 6.05 2.17
C ALA A 80 1.68 5.84 0.79
N GLU A 81 0.46 6.32 0.57
CA GLU A 81 -0.23 6.18 -0.72
C GLU A 81 0.49 6.92 -1.86
N ILE A 82 0.92 8.16 -1.64
CA ILE A 82 1.64 8.95 -2.65
C ILE A 82 3.03 8.36 -2.91
N GLY A 83 3.74 7.93 -1.88
CA GLY A 83 5.16 7.57 -1.97
C GLY A 83 5.43 6.10 -2.30
N CYS A 84 4.63 5.17 -1.77
CA CYS A 84 4.95 3.74 -1.87
C CYS A 84 4.88 3.25 -3.32
N VAL A 85 3.84 3.57 -4.08
CA VAL A 85 3.72 3.04 -5.44
C VAL A 85 4.82 3.56 -6.38
N PRO A 86 5.18 4.86 -6.39
CA PRO A 86 6.35 5.34 -7.10
C PRO A 86 7.65 4.64 -6.68
N MET A 87 7.85 4.38 -5.39
CA MET A 87 9.03 3.64 -4.91
C MET A 87 9.05 2.20 -5.42
N ALA A 88 7.89 1.51 -5.50
CA ALA A 88 7.82 0.19 -6.12
C ALA A 88 8.19 0.25 -7.61
N PHE A 89 7.70 1.25 -8.35
CA PHE A 89 8.09 1.46 -9.75
C PHE A 89 9.58 1.73 -9.92
N TRP A 90 10.15 2.57 -9.06
CA TRP A 90 11.58 2.84 -9.03
C TRP A 90 12.39 1.57 -8.77
N GLY A 91 11.95 0.76 -7.79
CA GLY A 91 12.53 -0.54 -7.52
C GLY A 91 12.47 -1.48 -8.72
N LEU A 92 11.37 -1.48 -9.48
CA LEU A 92 11.26 -2.26 -10.72
C LEU A 92 12.23 -1.78 -11.80
N ILE A 93 12.36 -0.47 -12.01
CA ILE A 93 13.26 0.11 -13.02
C ILE A 93 14.73 -0.18 -12.68
N MET A 94 15.09 -0.11 -11.40
CA MET A 94 16.44 -0.42 -10.91
C MET A 94 16.73 -1.91 -10.76
N GLY A 95 15.74 -2.78 -10.90
CA GLY A 95 15.88 -4.21 -10.61
C GLY A 95 16.11 -4.53 -9.12
N TRP A 96 15.64 -3.67 -8.21
CA TRP A 96 15.79 -3.85 -6.77
C TRP A 96 14.59 -4.60 -6.15
N ASP A 97 14.63 -5.92 -6.24
CA ASP A 97 13.58 -6.81 -5.73
C ASP A 97 13.27 -6.61 -4.24
N GLY A 98 14.29 -6.30 -3.42
CA GLY A 98 14.12 -6.05 -1.99
C GLY A 98 13.24 -4.85 -1.71
N LEU A 99 13.44 -3.75 -2.45
CA LEU A 99 12.61 -2.54 -2.32
C LEU A 99 11.17 -2.82 -2.73
N VAL A 100 10.95 -3.51 -3.86
CA VAL A 100 9.61 -3.85 -4.35
C VAL A 100 8.86 -4.72 -3.33
N LYS A 101 9.51 -5.75 -2.77
CA LYS A 101 8.92 -6.62 -1.74
C LYS A 101 8.62 -5.85 -0.45
N CYS A 102 9.52 -4.98 -0.01
CA CYS A 102 9.32 -4.15 1.18
C CYS A 102 8.10 -3.24 1.02
N VAL A 103 8.00 -2.53 -0.10
CA VAL A 103 6.86 -1.67 -0.40
C VAL A 103 5.57 -2.47 -0.49
N ALA A 104 5.56 -3.60 -1.21
CA ALA A 104 4.39 -4.44 -1.31
C ALA A 104 3.93 -4.96 0.07
N ALA A 105 4.86 -5.39 0.93
CA ALA A 105 4.55 -5.82 2.29
C ALA A 105 3.95 -4.68 3.13
N LEU A 106 4.52 -3.47 3.03
CA LEU A 106 4.00 -2.29 3.73
C LEU A 106 2.57 -1.98 3.28
N MET A 107 2.31 -1.96 1.98
CA MET A 107 0.99 -1.62 1.46
C MET A 107 -0.05 -2.70 1.73
N VAL A 108 0.32 -3.98 1.68
CA VAL A 108 -0.52 -5.09 2.14
C VAL A 108 -0.84 -4.94 3.63
N SER A 109 0.16 -4.60 4.47
CA SER A 109 -0.07 -4.41 5.91
C SER A 109 -1.03 -3.25 6.20
N LEU A 110 -0.95 -2.16 5.43
CA LEU A 110 -1.87 -1.03 5.51
C LEU A 110 -3.32 -1.48 5.20
N HIS A 111 -3.52 -2.25 4.12
CA HIS A 111 -4.86 -2.75 3.76
C HIS A 111 -5.42 -3.78 4.75
N LEU A 112 -4.56 -4.62 5.33
CA LEU A 112 -4.94 -5.50 6.43
C LEU A 112 -5.37 -4.69 7.66
N GLY A 113 -4.63 -3.63 8.00
CA GLY A 113 -5.02 -2.69 9.06
C GLY A 113 -6.39 -2.06 8.79
N ILE A 114 -6.63 -1.59 7.56
CA ILE A 114 -7.93 -1.04 7.14
C ILE A 114 -9.06 -2.08 7.25
N ALA A 115 -8.81 -3.34 6.85
CA ALA A 115 -9.79 -4.41 6.91
C ALA A 115 -10.22 -4.73 8.35
N ILE A 116 -9.27 -4.63 9.30
CA ILE A 116 -9.51 -4.91 10.72
C ILE A 116 -10.18 -3.73 11.42
N THR A 117 -9.83 -2.50 11.05
CA THR A 117 -10.18 -1.29 11.82
C THR A 117 -11.32 -0.47 11.21
N LEU A 118 -11.75 -0.74 9.97
CA LEU A 118 -12.89 -0.08 9.33
C LEU A 118 -14.00 -1.09 9.00
N ARG A 119 -15.27 -0.64 9.05
CA ARG A 119 -16.42 -1.46 8.64
C ARG A 119 -16.54 -1.50 7.13
N ASN A 120 -16.99 -2.64 6.60
CA ASN A 120 -17.30 -2.87 5.18
C ASN A 120 -16.12 -2.63 4.21
N THR A 121 -14.88 -2.68 4.69
CA THR A 121 -13.67 -2.52 3.88
C THR A 121 -12.99 -3.85 3.55
N VAL A 122 -13.40 -4.97 4.17
CA VAL A 122 -12.74 -6.28 4.04
C VAL A 122 -12.57 -6.70 2.57
N LEU A 123 -13.65 -6.66 1.77
CA LEU A 123 -13.58 -7.06 0.37
C LEU A 123 -12.66 -6.14 -0.45
N LEU A 124 -12.77 -4.83 -0.23
CA LEU A 124 -11.93 -3.84 -0.89
C LEU A 124 -10.45 -4.03 -0.54
N SER A 125 -10.14 -4.24 0.74
CA SER A 125 -8.80 -4.52 1.23
C SER A 125 -8.24 -5.83 0.68
N LEU A 126 -9.06 -6.88 0.55
CA LEU A 126 -8.63 -8.14 -0.08
C LEU A 126 -8.23 -7.91 -1.54
N VAL A 127 -9.08 -7.21 -2.31
CA VAL A 127 -8.79 -6.88 -3.71
C VAL A 127 -7.53 -6.01 -3.82
N ALA A 128 -7.38 -5.03 -2.92
CA ALA A 128 -6.19 -4.19 -2.87
C ALA A 128 -4.92 -5.00 -2.57
N CYS A 129 -4.97 -5.94 -1.61
CA CYS A 129 -3.85 -6.84 -1.33
C CYS A 129 -3.50 -7.74 -2.52
N SER A 130 -4.51 -8.27 -3.23
CA SER A 130 -4.29 -9.10 -4.42
C SER A 130 -3.67 -8.32 -5.57
N SER A 131 -4.03 -7.04 -5.76
CA SER A 131 -3.50 -6.23 -6.85
C SER A 131 -2.00 -5.94 -6.68
N TRP A 132 -1.49 -5.88 -5.45
CA TRP A 132 -0.06 -5.75 -5.16
C TRP A 132 0.80 -6.93 -5.64
N MET A 133 0.19 -8.10 -5.86
CA MET A 133 0.90 -9.28 -6.39
C MET A 133 1.45 -9.05 -7.79
N VAL A 134 0.88 -8.11 -8.55
CA VAL A 134 1.35 -7.74 -9.90
C VAL A 134 2.77 -7.14 -9.87
N PHE A 135 3.20 -6.59 -8.74
CA PHE A 135 4.55 -6.03 -8.57
C PHE A 135 5.60 -7.08 -8.23
N LEU A 136 5.21 -8.26 -7.73
CA LEU A 136 6.15 -9.28 -7.29
C LEU A 136 6.68 -10.09 -8.49
N PRO A 137 7.99 -10.40 -8.54
CA PRO A 137 8.51 -11.32 -9.54
C PRO A 137 7.90 -12.70 -9.30
N PHE A 138 7.23 -13.28 -10.31
CA PHE A 138 6.96 -14.70 -10.31
C PHE A 138 8.31 -15.42 -10.37
N ALA A 139 8.59 -16.24 -9.37
CA ALA A 139 9.77 -17.10 -9.40
C ALA A 139 9.58 -18.12 -10.52
N SER A 140 10.05 -17.81 -11.73
CA SER A 140 10.44 -18.85 -12.68
C SER A 140 11.72 -19.47 -12.13
N SER A 141 11.60 -20.36 -11.15
CA SER A 141 12.60 -21.39 -10.93
C SER A 141 12.56 -22.29 -12.16
N ALA A 142 13.22 -21.88 -13.25
CA ALA A 142 13.60 -22.82 -14.28
C ALA A 142 14.44 -23.90 -13.58
N PRO A 143 14.08 -25.19 -13.67
CA PRO A 143 14.97 -26.23 -13.16
C PRO A 143 16.28 -26.05 -13.90
N THR A 144 17.35 -25.77 -13.15
CA THR A 144 18.71 -25.78 -13.66
C THR A 144 18.96 -27.18 -14.22
N THR A 145 18.84 -27.33 -15.54
CA THR A 145 19.39 -28.47 -16.24
C THR A 145 20.90 -28.41 -16.01
N LYS A 146 21.39 -29.25 -15.09
CA LYS A 146 22.82 -29.49 -14.98
C LYS A 146 23.31 -29.94 -16.35
N PRO A 147 24.41 -29.39 -16.90
CA PRO A 147 25.04 -30.00 -18.06
C PRO A 147 25.50 -31.40 -17.63
N TYR A 148 25.06 -32.41 -18.38
CA TYR A 148 25.60 -33.76 -18.27
C TYR A 148 27.11 -33.67 -18.58
N VAL A 149 27.92 -34.16 -17.64
CA VAL A 149 29.33 -34.54 -17.88
C VAL A 149 29.33 -35.94 -18.46
#